data_AF-A0A8J3SKL0-F1
#
_entry.id   AF-A0A8J3SKL0-F1
#
_cell.length_a   1.000
_cell.length_b   1.000
_cell.length_c   1.000
_cell.angle_alpha   90.00
_cell.angle_beta   90.00
_cell.angle_gamma   90.00
#
_symmetry.space_group_name_H-M   'P 1'
#
loop_
_entity.id
_entity.type
_entity.pdbx_description
1 polymer ?
#
loop_
_entity_poly.entity_id
_entity_poly.type
_entity_poly.pdbx_seq_one_letter_code
_entity_poly.pdbx_strand_id
1 'polypeptide(L)'
;MRPARLLPVRRGLPPIAVTLAVVALVLAGVAGFMFADLQRLRSGEEAGRQALEAARSAAPDMLSYDYRTIEQDLARAAGYTTGALTGHYRRLAGSLAPEAKRQRAVQSATVTGAAVESAGPDRVDVLLFVDMSTVRETPGEEPRRQVSQSRARLTMVKTDSRWLVSELSTLLGNPPFMAVLARGGSGVASMATLRVAGSGRFPGSSLRLVREPGGACYVIVSKPCV
;
A
#
# COMPACT_ATOMS: atom_id res chain seq x y z
N MET A 1 -73.40 52.26 24.31
CA MET A 1 -72.42 52.44 23.22
C MET A 1 -71.29 51.43 23.43
N ARG A 2 -71.15 50.41 22.56
CA ARG A 2 -70.08 49.41 22.63
C ARG A 2 -69.02 49.76 21.57
N PRO A 3 -67.72 49.85 21.90
CA PRO A 3 -66.70 50.17 20.90
C PRO A 3 -66.45 48.95 20.01
N ALA A 4 -66.46 49.16 18.70
CA ALA A 4 -66.06 48.15 17.73
C ALA A 4 -64.55 47.88 17.88
N ARG A 5 -64.18 46.67 18.30
CA ARG A 5 -62.80 46.19 18.24
C ARG A 5 -62.46 45.89 16.78
N LEU A 6 -61.58 46.71 16.20
CA LEU A 6 -60.97 46.42 14.91
C LEU A 6 -60.01 45.23 15.09
N LEU A 7 -60.36 44.08 14.52
CA LEU A 7 -59.45 42.94 14.43
C LEU A 7 -58.30 43.30 13.48
N PRO A 8 -57.03 43.04 13.84
CA PRO A 8 -55.91 43.31 12.95
C PRO A 8 -56.02 42.43 11.71
N VAL A 9 -56.15 43.07 10.54
CA VAL A 9 -56.03 42.41 9.24
C VAL A 9 -54.64 41.79 9.17
N ARG A 10 -54.57 40.46 9.31
CA ARG A 10 -53.36 39.69 9.03
C ARG A 10 -53.06 39.80 7.53
N ARG A 11 -52.31 40.84 7.14
CA ARG A 11 -51.72 40.93 5.79
C ARG A 11 -50.70 39.80 5.67
N GLY A 12 -51.07 38.71 4.99
CA GLY A 12 -50.14 37.64 4.63
C GLY A 12 -48.95 38.22 3.85
N LEU A 13 -47.78 37.58 3.94
CA LEU A 13 -46.62 38.01 3.17
C LEU A 13 -47.00 38.07 1.68
N PRO A 14 -46.62 39.12 0.93
CA PRO A 14 -46.85 39.14 -0.50
C PRO A 14 -46.14 37.94 -1.13
N PRO A 15 -46.70 37.32 -2.19
CA PRO A 15 -46.12 36.14 -2.82
C PRO A 15 -44.67 36.35 -3.26
N ILE A 16 -44.31 37.59 -3.62
CA ILE A 16 -42.94 38.01 -3.93
C ILE A 16 -41.99 37.80 -2.75
N ALA A 17 -42.41 38.14 -1.52
CA ALA A 17 -41.58 37.95 -0.34
C ALA A 17 -41.40 36.46 0.00
N VAL A 18 -42.41 35.63 -0.25
CA VAL A 18 -42.31 34.17 -0.11
C VAL A 18 -41.32 33.61 -1.13
N THR A 19 -41.43 34.00 -2.40
CA THR A 19 -40.50 33.57 -3.45
C THR A 19 -39.06 33.99 -3.14
N LEU A 20 -38.85 35.24 -2.72
CA LEU A 20 -37.53 35.73 -2.32
C LEU A 20 -36.95 34.97 -1.12
N ALA A 21 -37.78 34.65 -0.12
CA ALA A 21 -37.35 33.87 1.03
C ALA A 21 -36.95 32.44 0.62
N VAL A 22 -37.71 31.78 -0.26
CA VAL A 22 -37.37 30.46 -0.79
C VAL A 22 -36.06 30.52 -1.58
N VAL A 23 -35.88 31.51 -2.45
CA VAL A 23 -34.63 31.69 -3.22
C VAL A 23 -33.45 31.91 -2.27
N ALA A 24 -33.60 32.75 -1.24
CA ALA A 24 -32.55 33.00 -0.25
C ALA A 24 -32.17 31.71 0.52
N LEU A 25 -33.15 30.88 0.89
CA LEU A 25 -32.91 29.59 1.55
C LEU A 25 -32.17 28.61 0.64
N VAL A 26 -32.54 28.53 -0.64
CA VAL A 26 -31.85 27.69 -1.63
C VAL A 26 -30.41 28.15 -1.80
N LEU A 27 -30.18 29.45 -1.95
CA LEU A 27 -28.83 30.01 -2.09
C LEU A 27 -27.97 29.76 -0.84
N ALA A 28 -28.54 29.92 0.36
CA ALA A 28 -27.86 29.61 1.61
C ALA A 28 -27.49 28.12 1.71
N GLY A 29 -28.39 27.23 1.27
CA GLY A 29 -28.13 25.79 1.21
C GLY A 29 -26.98 25.44 0.26
N VAL A 30 -26.97 26.01 -0.95
CA VAL A 30 -25.89 25.82 -1.94
C VAL A 30 -24.56 26.38 -1.44
N ALA A 31 -24.56 27.58 -0.86
CA ALA A 31 -23.35 28.20 -0.30
C ALA A 31 -22.80 27.38 0.88
N GLY A 32 -23.67 26.89 1.76
CA GLY A 32 -23.28 26.01 2.87
C GLY A 32 -22.68 24.69 2.38
N PHE A 33 -23.28 24.07 1.36
CA PHE A 33 -22.76 22.86 0.74
C PHE A 33 -21.38 23.09 0.11
N MET A 34 -21.24 24.14 -0.73
CA MET A 34 -19.95 24.48 -1.35
C MET A 34 -18.86 24.80 -0.32
N PHE A 35 -19.22 25.49 0.77
CA PHE A 35 -18.27 25.77 1.84
C PHE A 35 -17.80 24.48 2.53
N ALA A 36 -18.70 23.56 2.83
CA ALA A 36 -18.37 22.28 3.43
C ALA A 36 -17.49 21.43 2.50
N ASP A 37 -17.78 21.42 1.19
CA ASP A 37 -16.99 20.72 0.19
C ASP A 37 -15.57 21.30 0.07
N LEU A 38 -15.46 22.63 0.01
CA LEU A 38 -14.17 23.32 -0.03
C LEU A 38 -13.31 23.05 1.21
N GLN A 39 -13.92 22.98 2.39
CA GLN A 39 -13.22 22.63 3.63
C GLN A 39 -12.70 21.19 3.60
N ARG A 40 -13.49 20.25 3.07
CA ARG A 40 -13.05 18.86 2.89
C ARG A 40 -11.85 18.77 1.94
N LEU A 41 -11.92 19.45 0.79
CA LEU A 41 -10.81 19.49 -0.17
C LEU A 41 -9.53 20.05 0.45
N ARG A 42 -9.61 21.20 1.13
CA ARG A 42 -8.45 21.81 1.81
C ARG A 42 -7.87 20.91 2.91
N SER A 43 -8.74 20.29 3.71
CA SER A 43 -8.30 19.36 4.76
C SER A 43 -7.61 18.13 4.17
N GLY A 44 -8.09 17.63 3.01
CA GLY A 44 -7.48 16.54 2.28
C GLY A 44 -6.13 16.93 1.67
N GLU A 45 -5.98 18.13 1.10
CA GLU A 45 -4.71 18.60 0.53
C GLU A 45 -3.61 18.68 1.60
N GLU A 46 -3.90 19.29 2.75
CA GLU A 46 -2.92 19.42 3.84
C GLU A 46 -2.62 18.05 4.49
N ALA A 47 -3.64 17.21 4.70
CA ALA A 47 -3.45 15.84 5.15
C ALA A 47 -2.58 15.04 4.16
N GLY A 48 -2.83 15.19 2.86
CA GLY A 48 -2.08 14.58 1.78
C GLY A 48 -0.61 14.97 1.81
N ARG A 49 -0.31 16.27 1.99
CA ARG A 49 1.06 16.78 2.11
C ARG A 49 1.79 16.19 3.33
N GLN A 50 1.15 16.21 4.49
CA GLN A 50 1.71 15.66 5.73
C GLN A 50 1.95 14.15 5.63
N ALA A 51 0.98 13.41 5.11
CA ALA A 51 1.06 11.97 4.93
C ALA A 51 2.14 11.59 3.90
N LEU A 52 2.29 12.35 2.82
CA LEU A 52 3.34 12.15 1.81
C LEU A 52 4.74 12.30 2.43
N GLU A 53 4.95 13.33 3.25
CA GLU A 53 6.21 13.54 3.95
C GLU A 53 6.50 12.41 4.95
N ALA A 54 5.50 12.05 5.75
CA ALA A 54 5.61 10.92 6.67
C ALA A 54 5.92 9.60 5.94
N ALA A 55 5.24 9.31 4.83
CA ALA A 55 5.46 8.12 4.02
C ALA A 55 6.90 8.07 3.44
N ARG A 56 7.42 9.21 2.95
CA ARG A 56 8.80 9.32 2.45
C ARG A 56 9.83 9.01 3.53
N SER A 57 9.57 9.41 4.77
CA SER A 57 10.46 9.14 5.91
C SER A 57 10.33 7.71 6.44
N ALA A 58 9.11 7.17 6.49
CA ALA A 58 8.85 5.84 7.04
C ALA A 58 9.29 4.72 6.09
N ALA A 59 9.16 4.91 4.77
CA ALA A 59 9.43 3.85 3.80
C ALA A 59 10.88 3.32 3.86
N PRO A 60 11.94 4.15 3.88
CA PRO A 60 13.31 3.67 4.05
C PRO A 60 13.50 2.85 5.33
N ASP A 61 12.97 3.34 6.45
CA ASP A 61 13.08 2.67 7.76
C ASP A 61 12.31 1.35 7.82
N MET A 62 11.18 1.28 7.10
CA MET A 62 10.34 0.08 7.05
C MET A 62 10.85 -0.99 6.08
N LEU A 63 11.61 -0.59 5.06
CA LEU A 63 12.03 -1.45 3.95
C LEU A 63 13.54 -1.74 3.97
N SER A 64 14.30 -1.12 4.85
CA SER A 64 15.73 -1.38 5.03
C SER A 64 15.99 -2.19 6.30
N TYR A 65 17.02 -3.05 6.26
CA TYR A 65 17.49 -3.75 7.44
C TYR A 65 18.96 -4.14 7.29
N ASP A 66 19.61 -4.35 8.41
CA ASP A 66 20.95 -4.95 8.47
C ASP A 66 20.91 -6.20 9.34
N TYR A 67 21.52 -7.30 8.89
CA TYR A 67 21.56 -8.55 9.67
C TYR A 67 22.12 -8.38 11.09
N ARG A 68 22.98 -7.38 11.32
CA ARG A 68 23.60 -7.07 12.62
C ARG A 68 22.59 -6.47 13.61
N THR A 69 21.60 -5.74 13.10
CA THR A 69 20.60 -4.99 13.89
C THR A 69 19.16 -5.38 13.55
N ILE A 70 18.94 -6.48 12.84
CA ILE A 70 17.67 -6.79 12.20
C ILE A 70 16.48 -6.84 13.18
N GLU A 71 16.67 -7.32 14.40
CA GLU A 71 15.61 -7.29 15.41
C GLU A 71 15.19 -5.87 15.78
N GLN A 72 16.16 -4.95 15.90
CA GLN A 72 15.92 -3.55 16.21
C GLN A 72 15.31 -2.82 15.01
N ASP A 73 15.79 -3.13 13.80
CA ASP A 73 15.28 -2.53 12.56
C ASP A 73 13.83 -2.92 12.31
N LEU A 74 13.48 -4.20 12.50
CA LEU A 74 12.10 -4.66 12.34
C LEU A 74 11.18 -4.16 13.46
N ALA A 75 11.69 -3.99 14.68
CA ALA A 75 10.93 -3.36 15.77
C ALA A 75 10.66 -1.87 15.49
N ARG A 76 11.67 -1.14 14.98
CA ARG A 76 11.55 0.25 14.54
C ARG A 76 10.55 0.38 13.40
N ALA A 77 10.65 -0.48 12.39
CA ALA A 77 9.71 -0.55 11.27
C ALA A 77 8.27 -0.78 11.76
N ALA A 78 8.06 -1.70 12.72
CA ALA A 78 6.75 -1.90 13.33
C ALA A 78 6.20 -0.64 14.02
N GLY A 79 7.06 0.23 14.55
CA GLY A 79 6.69 1.51 15.17
C GLY A 79 6.13 2.55 14.20
N TYR A 80 6.38 2.41 12.90
CA TYR A 80 5.78 3.24 11.84
C TYR A 80 4.42 2.73 11.36
N THR A 81 3.99 1.56 11.87
CA THR A 81 2.78 0.88 11.38
C THR A 81 1.65 0.94 12.39
N THR A 82 0.43 0.64 11.94
CA THR A 82 -0.74 0.46 12.80
C THR A 82 -1.53 -0.79 12.41
N GLY A 83 -2.44 -1.21 13.28
CA GLY A 83 -3.38 -2.30 13.04
C GLY A 83 -2.71 -3.64 12.70
N ALA A 84 -3.20 -4.31 11.67
CA ALA A 84 -2.75 -5.64 11.28
C ALA A 84 -1.29 -5.66 10.79
N LEU A 85 -0.82 -4.57 10.18
CA LEU A 85 0.54 -4.47 9.63
C LEU A 85 1.60 -4.51 10.74
N THR A 86 1.31 -3.92 11.91
CA THR A 86 2.18 -4.04 13.09
C THR A 86 2.37 -5.49 13.52
N GLY A 87 1.28 -6.26 13.54
CA GLY A 87 1.33 -7.69 13.83
C GLY A 87 2.14 -8.46 12.78
N HIS A 88 2.06 -8.06 11.52
CA HIS A 88 2.84 -8.68 10.44
C HIS A 88 4.34 -8.45 10.63
N TYR A 89 4.79 -7.21 10.87
CA TYR A 89 6.21 -6.91 11.12
C TYR A 89 6.77 -7.65 12.34
N ARG A 90 5.99 -7.75 13.43
CA ARG A 90 6.39 -8.52 14.62
C ARG A 90 6.60 -10.00 14.33
N ARG A 91 5.74 -10.61 13.52
CA ARG A 91 5.91 -12.01 13.09
C ARG A 91 7.06 -12.18 12.10
N LEU A 92 7.23 -11.21 11.20
CA LEU A 92 8.31 -11.21 10.20
C LEU A 92 9.69 -11.26 10.87
N ALA A 93 9.87 -10.60 12.02
CA ALA A 93 11.11 -10.68 12.78
C ALA A 93 11.51 -12.12 13.15
N GLY A 94 10.55 -12.97 13.51
CA GLY A 94 10.82 -14.37 13.88
C GLY A 94 11.34 -15.23 12.72
N SER A 95 10.88 -14.97 11.49
CA SER A 95 11.27 -15.76 10.32
C SER A 95 12.41 -15.13 9.51
N LEU A 96 12.46 -13.80 9.41
CA LEU A 96 13.42 -13.08 8.60
C LEU A 96 14.78 -12.93 9.30
N ALA A 97 14.80 -12.70 10.62
CA ALA A 97 16.05 -12.46 11.35
C ALA A 97 17.06 -13.61 11.25
N PRO A 98 16.68 -14.89 11.44
CA PRO A 98 17.61 -16.01 11.30
C PRO A 98 18.16 -16.12 9.87
N GLU A 99 17.31 -15.94 8.86
CA GLU A 99 17.70 -16.02 7.47
C GLU A 99 18.68 -14.90 7.09
N ALA A 100 18.36 -13.67 7.47
CA ALA A 100 19.21 -12.51 7.20
C ALA A 100 20.58 -12.66 7.87
N LYS A 101 20.63 -13.17 9.10
CA LYS A 101 21.91 -13.44 9.80
C LYS A 101 22.72 -14.52 9.11
N ARG A 102 22.10 -15.61 8.68
CA ARG A 102 22.80 -16.69 7.96
C ARG A 102 23.39 -16.21 6.63
N GLN A 103 22.68 -15.35 5.91
CA GLN A 103 23.11 -14.83 4.62
C GLN A 103 23.84 -13.48 4.72
N ARG A 104 24.13 -12.99 5.93
CA ARG A 104 24.66 -11.64 6.20
C ARG A 104 23.98 -10.56 5.34
N ALA A 105 22.65 -10.65 5.25
CA ALA A 105 21.87 -9.86 4.32
C ALA A 105 21.78 -8.41 4.81
N VAL A 106 22.10 -7.48 3.92
CA VAL A 106 21.90 -6.05 4.12
C VAL A 106 20.99 -5.55 3.01
N GLN A 107 19.89 -4.92 3.40
CA GLN A 107 18.92 -4.33 2.48
C GLN A 107 18.79 -2.85 2.74
N SER A 108 18.87 -2.06 1.68
CA SER A 108 18.70 -0.61 1.70
C SER A 108 17.63 -0.20 0.69
N ALA A 109 16.73 0.67 1.13
CA ALA A 109 15.62 1.20 0.36
C ALA A 109 15.76 2.72 0.24
N THR A 110 15.78 3.22 -0.99
CA THR A 110 15.85 4.66 -1.28
C THR A 110 14.60 5.10 -2.02
N VAL A 111 13.87 6.07 -1.49
CA VAL A 111 12.71 6.65 -2.16
C VAL A 111 13.19 7.61 -3.24
N THR A 112 13.00 7.25 -4.51
CA THR A 112 13.37 8.08 -5.67
C THR A 112 12.24 9.00 -6.11
N GLY A 113 11.00 8.66 -5.78
CA GLY A 113 9.83 9.49 -6.03
C GLY A 113 8.67 9.09 -5.14
N ALA A 114 7.75 10.01 -4.87
CA ALA A 114 6.49 9.70 -4.22
C ALA A 114 5.42 10.73 -4.57
N ALA A 115 4.16 10.28 -4.65
CA ALA A 115 3.00 11.09 -4.97
C ALA A 115 1.78 10.63 -4.17
N VAL A 116 0.87 11.55 -3.90
CA VAL A 116 -0.43 11.24 -3.29
C VAL A 116 -1.35 10.73 -4.39
N GLU A 117 -1.91 9.52 -4.22
CA GLU A 117 -2.92 8.96 -5.12
C GLU A 117 -4.34 9.35 -4.70
N SER A 118 -4.60 9.36 -3.39
CA SER A 118 -5.88 9.72 -2.80
C SER A 118 -5.66 10.43 -1.46
N ALA A 119 -6.46 11.45 -1.15
CA ALA A 119 -6.34 12.20 0.10
C ALA A 119 -7.70 12.45 0.74
N GLY A 120 -7.86 11.95 1.97
CA GLY A 120 -8.89 12.33 2.91
C GLY A 120 -8.28 12.94 4.18
N PRO A 121 -9.11 13.46 5.09
CA PRO A 121 -8.64 14.14 6.29
C PRO A 121 -7.79 13.25 7.21
N ASP A 122 -8.14 11.95 7.32
CA ASP A 122 -7.49 11.01 8.25
C ASP A 122 -6.87 9.78 7.55
N ARG A 123 -7.03 9.68 6.24
CA ARG A 123 -6.53 8.57 5.42
C ARG A 123 -6.03 9.06 4.08
N VAL A 124 -4.81 8.67 3.71
CA VAL A 124 -4.16 9.09 2.47
C VAL A 124 -3.45 7.89 1.86
N ASP A 125 -3.64 7.64 0.57
CA ASP A 125 -2.86 6.65 -0.15
C ASP A 125 -1.70 7.33 -0.88
N VAL A 126 -0.49 6.83 -0.64
CA VAL A 126 0.75 7.37 -1.18
C VAL A 126 1.41 6.31 -2.05
N LEU A 127 1.70 6.65 -3.30
CA LEU A 127 2.52 5.86 -4.20
C LEU A 127 3.98 6.28 -4.06
N LEU A 128 4.86 5.31 -3.89
CA LEU A 128 6.31 5.49 -3.82
C LEU A 128 7.02 4.70 -4.92
N PHE A 129 8.06 5.31 -5.45
CA PHE A 129 9.09 4.69 -6.28
C PHE A 129 10.31 4.48 -5.39
N VAL A 130 10.73 3.24 -5.26
CA VAL A 130 11.77 2.83 -4.32
C VAL A 130 12.82 2.03 -5.06
N ASP A 131 14.07 2.47 -4.97
CA ASP A 131 15.23 1.70 -5.39
C ASP A 131 15.69 0.84 -4.22
N MET A 132 15.70 -0.47 -4.43
CA MET A 132 16.10 -1.45 -3.43
C MET A 132 17.46 -2.02 -3.80
N SER A 133 18.42 -1.97 -2.87
CA SER A 133 19.69 -2.68 -2.99
C SER A 133 19.78 -3.72 -1.88
N THR A 134 20.04 -4.98 -2.26
CA THR A 134 20.23 -6.08 -1.32
C THR A 134 21.56 -6.76 -1.58
N VAL A 135 22.37 -6.89 -0.55
CA VAL A 135 23.64 -7.63 -0.56
C VAL A 135 23.45 -8.85 0.33
N ARG A 136 23.89 -10.02 -0.14
CA ARG A 136 23.85 -11.29 0.60
C ARG A 136 25.20 -11.99 0.46
N GLU A 137 25.75 -12.45 1.56
CA GLU A 137 26.95 -13.26 1.66
C GLU A 137 26.59 -14.59 2.33
N THR A 138 26.26 -15.59 1.50
CA THR A 138 26.05 -16.94 2.00
C THR A 138 27.40 -17.65 2.11
N PRO A 139 27.75 -18.26 3.26
CA PRO A 139 28.99 -19.04 3.37
C PRO A 139 29.08 -20.13 2.30
N GLY A 140 30.20 -20.17 1.57
CA GLY A 140 30.42 -21.14 0.49
C GLY A 140 29.86 -20.73 -0.87
N GLU A 141 29.23 -19.56 -0.99
CA GLU A 141 28.80 -18.97 -2.27
C GLU A 141 29.49 -17.62 -2.50
N GLU A 142 29.57 -17.20 -3.75
CA GLU A 142 30.01 -15.84 -4.08
C GLU A 142 28.99 -14.80 -3.57
N PRO A 143 29.45 -13.65 -3.05
CA PRO A 143 28.57 -12.55 -2.65
C PRO A 143 27.65 -12.13 -3.79
N ARG A 144 26.34 -12.04 -3.51
CA ARG A 144 25.34 -11.60 -4.49
C ARG A 144 24.85 -10.22 -4.13
N ARG A 145 24.91 -9.31 -5.12
CA ARG A 145 24.28 -7.99 -5.05
C ARG A 145 23.13 -7.92 -6.04
N GLN A 146 21.95 -7.57 -5.53
CA GLN A 146 20.77 -7.34 -6.34
C GLN A 146 20.29 -5.90 -6.18
N VAL A 147 19.99 -5.26 -7.29
CA VAL A 147 19.34 -3.95 -7.32
C VAL A 147 18.04 -4.09 -8.08
N SER A 148 16.95 -3.60 -7.51
CA SER A 148 15.62 -3.65 -8.12
C SER A 148 14.87 -2.37 -7.86
N GLN A 149 14.17 -1.88 -8.87
CA GLN A 149 13.27 -0.73 -8.73
C GLN A 149 11.87 -1.26 -8.49
N SER A 150 11.25 -0.79 -7.42
CA SER A 150 9.92 -1.23 -6.99
C SER A 150 8.98 -0.04 -6.87
N ARG A 151 7.68 -0.31 -7.05
CA ARG A 151 6.61 0.64 -6.78
C ARG A 151 5.82 0.12 -5.60
N ALA A 152 5.68 0.92 -4.57
CA ALA A 152 4.97 0.58 -3.34
C ALA A 152 3.85 1.57 -3.10
N ARG A 153 2.70 1.08 -2.66
CA ARG A 153 1.61 1.88 -2.11
C ARG A 153 1.64 1.76 -0.60
N LEU A 154 1.62 2.90 0.08
CA LEU A 154 1.39 3.01 1.50
C LEU A 154 0.03 3.65 1.74
N THR A 155 -0.83 2.96 2.47
CA THR A 155 -2.01 3.60 3.06
C THR A 155 -1.60 4.18 4.41
N MET A 156 -1.66 5.50 4.49
CA MET A 156 -1.37 6.28 5.68
C MET A 156 -2.67 6.57 6.42
N VAL A 157 -2.67 6.36 7.73
CA VAL A 157 -3.79 6.68 8.62
C VAL A 157 -3.30 7.55 9.76
N LYS A 158 -4.06 8.60 10.09
CA LYS A 158 -3.76 9.50 11.20
C LYS A 158 -4.26 8.89 12.51
N THR A 159 -3.36 8.61 13.43
CA THR A 159 -3.64 8.10 14.78
C THR A 159 -2.94 8.99 15.79
N ASP A 160 -3.65 9.55 16.77
CA ASP A 160 -3.09 10.40 17.84
C ASP A 160 -2.14 11.51 17.32
N SER A 161 -2.57 12.20 16.25
CA SER A 161 -1.81 13.25 15.55
C SER A 161 -0.54 12.78 14.81
N ARG A 162 -0.31 11.47 14.67
CA ARG A 162 0.78 10.88 13.89
C ARG A 162 0.26 10.12 12.67
N TRP A 163 0.94 10.26 11.55
CA TRP A 163 0.69 9.43 10.37
C TRP A 163 1.41 8.10 10.51
N LEU A 164 0.65 7.00 10.44
CA LEU A 164 1.16 5.63 10.51
C LEU A 164 0.73 4.85 9.27
N VAL A 165 1.54 3.87 8.88
CA VAL A 165 1.22 2.98 7.77
C VAL A 165 0.25 1.91 8.25
N SER A 166 -0.97 1.90 7.72
CA SER A 166 -1.93 0.82 7.99
C SER A 166 -1.77 -0.33 7.00
N GLU A 167 -1.32 -0.04 5.77
CA GLU A 167 -1.17 -1.02 4.71
C GLU A 167 0.02 -0.69 3.82
N LEU A 168 0.74 -1.73 3.40
CA LEU A 168 1.84 -1.67 2.45
C LEU A 168 1.58 -2.71 1.36
N SER A 169 1.57 -2.27 0.10
CA SER A 169 1.41 -3.15 -1.07
C SER A 169 2.46 -2.83 -2.14
N THR A 170 3.00 -3.84 -2.80
CA THR A 170 3.98 -3.70 -3.88
C THR A 170 3.34 -3.99 -5.23
N LEU A 171 3.30 -3.01 -6.13
CA LEU A 171 2.54 -3.08 -7.38
C LEU A 171 3.20 -3.95 -8.48
N LEU A 172 4.45 -4.41 -8.30
CA LEU A 172 5.21 -5.14 -9.34
C LEU A 172 5.75 -6.52 -8.92
N GLY A 173 5.26 -7.09 -7.84
CA GLY A 173 5.70 -8.40 -7.35
C GLY A 173 6.15 -8.33 -5.91
N ASN A 174 6.01 -9.48 -5.24
CA ASN A 174 6.28 -9.68 -3.82
C ASN A 174 7.59 -9.00 -3.40
N PRO A 175 7.63 -8.21 -2.31
CA PRO A 175 8.88 -7.64 -1.85
C PRO A 175 9.87 -8.77 -1.53
N PRO A 176 11.19 -8.54 -1.61
CA PRO A 176 12.20 -9.57 -1.44
C PRO A 176 12.08 -10.35 -0.12
N PHE A 177 11.53 -9.76 0.95
CA PHE A 177 11.23 -10.49 2.18
C PHE A 177 10.10 -11.51 2.02
N MET A 178 9.07 -11.21 1.22
CA MET A 178 7.99 -12.15 0.93
C MET A 178 8.41 -13.23 -0.08
N ALA A 179 9.35 -12.92 -0.97
CA ALA A 179 9.94 -13.92 -1.86
C ALA A 179 10.80 -14.96 -1.11
N VAL A 180 11.43 -14.58 0.01
CA VAL A 180 12.14 -15.50 0.91
C VAL A 180 11.17 -16.44 1.61
N LEU A 181 10.00 -15.95 2.04
CA LEU A 181 8.94 -16.79 2.63
C LEU A 181 8.37 -17.81 1.65
N ALA A 182 8.27 -17.45 0.35
CA ALA A 182 7.84 -18.38 -0.68
C ALA A 182 8.82 -19.54 -0.94
N ARG A 183 10.10 -19.38 -0.54
CA ARG A 183 11.16 -20.38 -0.77
C ARG A 183 11.49 -21.23 0.46
N GLY A 184 10.95 -20.86 1.64
CA GLY A 184 11.20 -21.55 2.92
C GLY A 184 10.15 -22.57 3.35
N GLY A 185 9.06 -22.74 2.60
CA GLY A 185 8.02 -23.74 2.88
C GLY A 185 8.34 -25.09 2.26
N SER A 186 8.94 -25.99 3.04
CA SER A 186 9.14 -27.39 2.68
C SER A 186 7.79 -28.12 2.52
N GLY A 187 7.47 -28.43 1.28
CA GLY A 187 6.50 -29.46 0.90
C GLY A 187 6.99 -30.11 -0.37
N VAL A 188 7.74 -31.21 -0.22
CA VAL A 188 8.22 -32.07 -1.30
C VAL A 188 7.04 -32.52 -2.18
N ALA A 189 6.81 -31.83 -3.30
CA ALA A 189 5.97 -32.35 -4.36
C ALA A 189 6.78 -33.44 -5.08
N SER A 190 6.46 -34.68 -4.75
CA SER A 190 6.97 -35.89 -5.39
C SER A 190 6.97 -35.74 -6.91
N MET A 191 8.16 -35.86 -7.50
CA MET A 191 8.43 -35.71 -8.91
C MET A 191 7.94 -36.96 -9.64
N ALA A 192 6.66 -36.99 -10.01
CA ALA A 192 6.12 -38.04 -10.88
C ALA A 192 6.56 -37.76 -12.33
N THR A 193 7.55 -38.50 -12.80
CA THR A 193 8.02 -38.48 -14.20
C THR A 193 6.95 -39.09 -15.10
N LEU A 194 6.04 -38.28 -15.64
CA LEU A 194 5.08 -38.75 -16.66
C LEU A 194 5.74 -38.70 -18.04
N ARG A 195 5.89 -39.87 -18.67
CA ARG A 195 6.41 -40.04 -20.03
C ARG A 195 5.31 -39.63 -21.01
N VAL A 196 5.37 -38.42 -21.56
CA VAL A 196 4.45 -38.02 -22.65
C VAL A 196 5.00 -38.54 -23.97
N ALA A 197 4.29 -39.49 -24.56
CA ALA A 197 4.45 -39.90 -25.94
C ALA A 197 3.81 -38.82 -26.85
N GLY A 198 4.59 -38.24 -27.77
CA GLY A 198 4.09 -37.26 -28.72
C GLY A 198 5.24 -36.54 -29.44
N SER A 199 5.44 -36.86 -30.72
CA SER A 199 6.55 -36.40 -31.55
C SER A 199 6.38 -34.94 -32.00
N GLY A 200 7.14 -34.04 -31.40
CA GLY A 200 7.36 -32.67 -31.91
C GLY A 200 8.83 -32.31 -31.75
N ARG A 201 9.60 -32.34 -32.84
CA ARG A 201 11.05 -32.12 -32.83
C ARG A 201 11.34 -30.61 -32.79
N PHE A 202 11.52 -30.04 -31.59
CA PHE A 202 12.08 -28.69 -31.39
C PHE A 202 13.54 -28.81 -30.95
N PRO A 203 14.52 -28.59 -31.84
CA PRO A 203 15.92 -28.72 -31.48
C PRO A 203 16.32 -27.61 -30.47
N GLY A 204 16.92 -28.01 -29.35
CA GLY A 204 17.57 -27.10 -28.39
C GLY A 204 16.67 -26.49 -27.30
N SER A 205 15.40 -26.90 -27.17
CA SER A 205 14.48 -26.37 -26.14
C SER A 205 14.20 -27.43 -25.07
N SER A 206 14.30 -27.07 -23.79
CA SER A 206 13.81 -27.95 -22.71
C SER A 206 12.37 -27.57 -22.36
N LEU A 207 11.50 -28.58 -22.32
CA LEU A 207 10.07 -28.45 -21.98
C LEU A 207 9.87 -28.99 -20.56
N ARG A 208 9.35 -28.15 -19.65
CA ARG A 208 8.93 -28.57 -18.31
C ARG A 208 7.44 -28.33 -18.13
N LEU A 209 6.71 -29.37 -17.74
CA LEU A 209 5.31 -29.27 -17.34
C LEU A 209 5.24 -28.97 -15.84
N VAL A 210 4.51 -27.92 -15.47
CA VAL A 210 4.24 -27.55 -14.08
C VAL A 210 2.74 -27.66 -13.82
N ARG A 211 2.38 -28.38 -12.77
CA ARG A 211 0.99 -28.54 -12.33
C ARG A 211 0.78 -27.75 -11.04
N GLU A 212 -0.15 -26.81 -11.08
CA GLU A 212 -0.57 -26.01 -9.94
C GLU A 212 -1.54 -26.81 -9.04
N PRO A 213 -1.62 -26.49 -7.73
CA PRO A 213 -2.56 -27.13 -6.79
C PRO A 213 -4.04 -26.92 -7.16
N GLY A 214 -4.36 -25.98 -8.06
CA GLY A 214 -5.69 -25.80 -8.66
C GLY A 214 -5.97 -26.63 -9.92
N GLY A 215 -5.07 -27.55 -10.32
CA GLY A 215 -5.29 -28.49 -11.43
C GLY A 215 -4.89 -27.97 -12.83
N ALA A 216 -4.49 -26.71 -12.95
CA ALA A 216 -3.98 -26.16 -14.21
C ALA A 216 -2.57 -26.70 -14.51
N CYS A 217 -2.36 -27.17 -15.74
CA CYS A 217 -1.07 -27.63 -16.25
C CYS A 217 -0.53 -26.64 -17.27
N TYR A 218 0.68 -26.12 -17.03
CA TYR A 218 1.37 -25.20 -17.93
C TYR A 218 2.64 -25.84 -18.48
N VAL A 219 2.96 -25.50 -19.73
CA VAL A 219 4.19 -25.93 -20.41
C VAL A 219 5.16 -24.74 -20.44
N ILE A 220 6.28 -24.87 -19.75
CA ILE A 220 7.36 -23.88 -19.76
C ILE A 220 8.40 -24.31 -20.79
N VAL A 221 8.61 -23.48 -21.82
CA VAL A 221 9.63 -23.67 -22.86
C VAL A 221 10.82 -22.79 -22.52
N SER A 222 11.96 -23.39 -22.18
CA SER A 222 13.21 -22.66 -21.94
C SER A 222 14.11 -22.72 -23.17
N LYS A 223 14.45 -21.57 -23.74
CA LYS A 223 15.50 -21.43 -24.77
C LYS A 223 16.84 -21.06 -24.11
N PRO A 224 17.97 -21.59 -24.62
CA PRO A 224 19.29 -21.16 -24.15
C PRO A 224 19.52 -19.69 -24.53
N CYS A 225 20.11 -18.92 -23.60
CA CYS A 225 20.59 -17.58 -23.89
C CYS A 225 21.80 -17.68 -24.83
N VAL A 226 21.75 -16.96 -25.96
CA VAL A 226 22.89 -16.75 -26.87
C VAL A 226 23.66 -15.53 -26.40
#